data_AF-A0A7S2BD67-F1
#
_entry.id   AF-A0A7S2BD67-F1
#
_cell.length_a   1.000
_cell.length_b   1.000
_cell.length_c   1.000
_cell.angle_alpha   90.00
_cell.angle_beta   90.00
_cell.angle_gamma   90.00
#
_symmetry.space_group_name_H-M   'P 1'
#
loop_
_entity.id
_entity.type
_entity.pdbx_description
1 polymer ?
#
loop_
_entity_poly.entity_id
_entity_poly.type
_entity_poly.pdbx_seq_one_letter_code
_entity_poly.pdbx_strand_id
1 'polypeptide(L)'
;FCHQLGPAHLPMLPRPRAALSCLMAATNRRAFSAAPASWVVDTLKNAQCVAFDVDSTVITEEGIDVLAAHCGAGEAVAAWTAKAMGGSVKFEDALAARLELIKPSRSDIAECLAAHPPQLNAGVAELVELLHARGTAVYLVSGGFRLMINPVADMLDISHDRVFANTILFDEAGNFTGFDASEPTSADGGKPKVIGALKEQHGYDPVIMVGDGATDLQARPPADAFVGFGGIAVREVVKEGADWFVEDFEEVLKLVR
;
A
#
# COMPACT_ATOMS: atom_id res chain seq x y z
N PHE A 1 -36.83 -73.68 23.51
CA PHE A 1 -36.22 -74.77 24.31
C PHE A 1 -35.01 -75.29 23.53
N CYS A 2 -33.97 -75.76 24.24
CA CYS A 2 -32.60 -76.08 23.79
C CYS A 2 -31.74 -74.86 23.37
N HIS A 3 -30.67 -74.43 24.08
CA HIS A 3 -29.37 -75.08 24.40
C HIS A 3 -28.56 -75.47 23.14
N GLN A 4 -27.23 -75.27 23.01
CA GLN A 4 -26.14 -74.65 23.82
C GLN A 4 -24.85 -74.70 22.93
N LEU A 5 -23.89 -73.76 22.90
CA LEU A 5 -22.61 -73.74 23.66
C LEU A 5 -21.61 -72.78 22.94
N GLY A 6 -20.67 -72.17 23.67
CA GLY A 6 -19.43 -71.58 23.11
C GLY A 6 -18.33 -72.64 22.84
N PRO A 7 -17.10 -72.29 22.41
CA PRO A 7 -16.23 -71.28 23.03
C PRO A 7 -15.71 -70.25 21.97
N ALA A 8 -14.60 -69.48 22.08
CA ALA A 8 -13.47 -69.42 23.02
C ALA A 8 -12.86 -67.99 23.12
N HIS A 9 -11.81 -67.83 23.93
CA HIS A 9 -10.99 -66.61 24.05
C HIS A 9 -9.83 -66.54 23.02
N LEU A 10 -9.56 -65.34 22.51
CA LEU A 10 -8.20 -64.87 22.19
C LEU A 10 -7.95 -63.51 22.90
N PRO A 11 -6.75 -63.24 23.45
CA PRO A 11 -6.44 -62.02 24.18
C PRO A 11 -6.00 -60.85 23.26
N MET A 12 -6.07 -59.62 23.80
CA MET A 12 -5.87 -58.38 23.06
C MET A 12 -4.40 -58.07 22.71
N LEU A 13 -4.21 -57.41 21.57
CA LEU A 13 -3.03 -56.58 21.27
C LEU A 13 -3.42 -55.09 21.42
N PRO A 14 -2.72 -54.27 22.23
CA PRO A 14 -3.00 -52.85 22.32
C PRO A 14 -2.46 -52.12 21.08
N ARG A 15 -3.29 -51.29 20.44
CA ARG A 15 -2.84 -50.33 19.43
C ARG A 15 -2.01 -49.22 20.12
N PRO A 16 -0.92 -48.73 19.50
CA PRO A 16 -0.15 -47.63 20.07
C PRO A 16 -0.99 -46.36 20.13
N ARG A 17 -1.21 -45.83 21.35
CA ARG A 17 -1.65 -44.45 21.54
C ARG A 17 -0.48 -43.53 21.20
N ALA A 18 -0.49 -42.93 20.01
CA ALA A 18 0.29 -41.73 19.78
C ALA A 18 -0.24 -40.65 20.73
N ALA A 19 0.60 -40.18 21.65
CA ALA A 19 0.24 -39.09 22.55
C ALA A 19 0.20 -37.79 21.76
N LEU A 20 -0.99 -37.37 21.36
CA LEU A 20 -1.23 -36.08 20.73
C LEU A 20 -1.15 -34.98 21.80
N SER A 21 0.05 -34.69 22.31
CA SER A 21 0.27 -33.54 23.19
C SER A 21 0.23 -32.26 22.37
N CYS A 22 -0.93 -31.59 22.42
CA CYS A 22 -1.10 -30.25 21.90
C CYS A 22 -0.05 -29.32 22.51
N LEU A 23 0.75 -28.67 21.67
CA LEU A 23 1.47 -27.46 22.02
C LEU A 23 1.17 -26.40 20.97
N MET A 24 0.13 -25.60 21.22
CA MET A 24 -0.05 -24.34 20.53
C MET A 24 1.08 -23.38 20.93
N ALA A 25 2.19 -23.45 20.22
CA ALA A 25 3.20 -22.39 20.24
C ALA A 25 2.76 -21.32 19.24
N ALA A 26 1.99 -20.33 19.71
CA ALA A 26 1.71 -19.12 18.96
C ALA A 26 2.99 -18.26 18.87
N THR A 27 3.91 -18.63 17.97
CA THR A 27 5.09 -17.86 17.66
C THR A 27 4.78 -16.83 16.57
N ASN A 28 3.92 -15.86 16.88
CA ASN A 28 3.81 -14.66 16.05
C ASN A 28 5.00 -13.73 16.35
N ARG A 29 6.20 -14.16 15.95
CA ARG A 29 7.33 -13.26 15.72
C ARG A 29 7.34 -12.97 14.23
N ARG A 30 6.75 -11.85 13.82
CA ARG A 30 7.13 -11.22 12.55
C ARG A 30 8.66 -11.09 12.58
N ALA A 31 9.32 -11.56 11.52
CA ALA A 31 10.76 -11.39 11.40
C ALA A 31 11.00 -9.91 11.10
N PHE A 32 11.63 -9.20 12.03
CA PHE A 32 12.05 -7.82 11.80
C PHE A 32 13.01 -7.77 10.60
N SER A 33 12.90 -6.69 9.82
CA SER A 33 13.79 -6.39 8.71
C SER A 33 15.26 -6.37 9.13
N ALA A 34 16.16 -6.49 8.16
CA ALA A 34 17.57 -6.23 8.40
C ALA A 34 17.75 -4.76 8.82
N ALA A 35 18.56 -4.53 9.86
CA ALA A 35 18.82 -3.18 10.34
C ALA A 35 19.43 -2.31 9.21
N PRO A 36 18.93 -1.08 9.00
CA PRO A 36 19.39 -0.22 7.92
C PRO A 36 20.85 0.25 8.13
N ALA A 37 21.50 0.63 7.04
CA ALA A 37 22.81 1.28 7.11
C ALA A 37 22.72 2.61 7.88
N SER A 38 23.77 2.97 8.62
CA SER A 38 23.75 4.15 9.52
C SER A 38 23.36 5.45 8.82
N TRP A 39 23.81 5.65 7.59
CA TRP A 39 23.46 6.84 6.80
C TRP A 39 21.95 6.94 6.54
N VAL A 40 21.24 5.82 6.35
CA VAL A 40 19.78 5.80 6.17
C VAL A 40 19.07 6.19 7.47
N VAL A 41 19.59 5.72 8.62
CA VAL A 41 19.13 6.14 9.95
C VAL A 41 19.28 7.64 10.13
N ASP A 42 20.44 8.19 9.78
CA ASP A 42 20.73 9.61 9.88
C ASP A 42 19.84 10.43 8.94
N THR A 43 19.58 9.97 7.71
CA THR A 43 18.63 10.59 6.78
C THR A 43 17.21 10.59 7.34
N LEU A 44 16.72 9.46 7.87
CA LEU A 44 15.38 9.34 8.51
C LEU A 44 15.23 10.23 9.76
N LYS A 45 16.30 10.41 10.54
CA LYS A 45 16.32 11.28 11.73
C LYS A 45 16.39 12.78 11.40
N ASN A 46 16.88 13.15 10.23
CA ASN A 46 17.00 14.55 9.81
C ASN A 46 16.03 14.95 8.68
N ALA A 47 15.18 14.04 8.20
CA ALA A 47 14.23 14.25 7.10
C ALA A 47 13.38 15.52 7.30
N GLN A 48 13.47 16.43 6.34
CA GLN A 48 12.64 17.64 6.28
C GLN A 48 11.30 17.37 5.59
N CYS A 49 11.27 16.38 4.68
CA CYS A 49 10.06 15.93 4.02
C CYS A 49 10.02 14.39 3.92
N VAL A 50 8.85 13.81 4.13
CA VAL A 50 8.56 12.39 3.82
C VAL A 50 7.33 12.34 2.91
N ALA A 51 7.50 11.77 1.73
CA ALA A 51 6.44 11.47 0.80
C ALA A 51 6.08 9.99 0.89
N PHE A 52 4.80 9.70 1.06
CA PHE A 52 4.27 8.34 1.11
C PHE A 52 3.46 8.05 -0.16
N ASP A 53 3.60 6.84 -0.69
CA ASP A 53 2.57 6.26 -1.53
C ASP A 53 1.30 5.98 -0.71
N VAL A 54 0.15 5.87 -1.38
CA VAL A 54 -1.13 5.65 -0.71
C VAL A 54 -1.54 4.18 -0.80
N ASP A 55 -1.84 3.73 -2.01
CA ASP A 55 -2.29 2.37 -2.29
C ASP A 55 -1.22 1.35 -1.85
N SER A 56 -1.65 0.22 -1.26
CA SER A 56 -0.77 -0.82 -0.69
C SER A 56 0.27 -0.36 0.37
N THR A 57 0.33 0.93 0.71
CA THR A 57 1.36 1.56 1.57
C THR A 57 0.72 2.26 2.77
N VAL A 58 0.12 3.44 2.61
CA VAL A 58 -0.61 4.12 3.71
C VAL A 58 -1.93 3.43 3.99
N ILE A 59 -2.60 2.91 2.96
CA ILE A 59 -3.80 2.08 3.08
C ILE A 59 -3.52 0.62 2.71
N THR A 60 -4.36 -0.30 3.17
CA THR A 60 -4.20 -1.74 2.95
C THR A 60 -4.74 -2.24 1.60
N GLU A 61 -5.21 -1.32 0.75
CA GLU A 61 -6.04 -1.59 -0.42
C GLU A 61 -5.52 -0.83 -1.65
N GLU A 62 -5.97 -1.24 -2.84
CA GLU A 62 -5.75 -0.53 -4.11
C GLU A 62 -7.05 0.23 -4.47
N GLY A 63 -7.06 1.56 -4.33
CA GLY A 63 -8.27 2.37 -4.42
C GLY A 63 -9.00 2.28 -5.76
N ILE A 64 -8.26 2.04 -6.86
CA ILE A 64 -8.86 1.80 -8.18
C ILE A 64 -9.57 0.45 -8.29
N ASP A 65 -9.08 -0.59 -7.60
CA ASP A 65 -9.68 -1.92 -7.62
C ASP A 65 -10.93 -1.96 -6.72
N VAL A 66 -10.91 -1.25 -5.58
CA VAL A 66 -12.11 -1.04 -4.73
C VAL A 66 -13.20 -0.30 -5.52
N LEU A 67 -12.85 0.79 -6.20
CA LEU A 67 -13.79 1.54 -7.06
C LEU A 67 -14.31 0.69 -8.23
N ALA A 68 -13.43 -0.09 -8.88
CA ALA A 68 -13.83 -1.00 -9.94
C ALA A 68 -14.81 -2.09 -9.45
N ALA A 69 -14.57 -2.66 -8.28
CA ALA A 69 -15.49 -3.63 -7.66
C ALA A 69 -16.85 -2.99 -7.36
N HIS A 70 -16.87 -1.77 -6.83
CA HIS A 70 -18.11 -1.02 -6.55
C HIS A 70 -18.92 -0.75 -7.83
N CYS A 71 -18.26 -0.30 -8.91
CA CYS A 71 -18.89 -0.07 -10.22
C CYS A 71 -19.20 -1.36 -11.01
N GLY A 72 -18.95 -2.56 -10.46
CA GLY A 72 -19.16 -3.84 -11.16
C GLY A 72 -18.15 -4.15 -12.28
N ALA A 73 -17.07 -3.38 -12.40
CA ALA A 73 -16.00 -3.52 -13.38
C ALA A 73 -14.77 -4.32 -12.87
N GLY A 74 -14.79 -4.79 -11.62
CA GLY A 74 -13.64 -5.39 -10.92
C GLY A 74 -12.91 -6.50 -11.69
N GLU A 75 -13.63 -7.48 -12.26
CA GLU A 75 -12.99 -8.56 -13.04
C GLU A 75 -12.26 -8.05 -14.29
N ALA A 76 -12.83 -7.08 -14.99
CA ALA A 76 -12.25 -6.50 -16.19
C ALA A 76 -11.00 -5.65 -15.87
N VAL A 77 -11.06 -4.88 -14.78
CA VAL A 77 -9.93 -4.08 -14.29
C VAL A 77 -8.81 -4.98 -13.78
N ALA A 78 -9.10 -6.00 -12.98
CA ALA A 78 -8.10 -6.96 -12.50
C ALA A 78 -7.39 -7.70 -13.66
N ALA A 79 -8.14 -8.13 -14.67
CA ALA A 79 -7.58 -8.74 -15.88
C ALA A 79 -6.67 -7.77 -16.66
N TRP A 80 -6.98 -6.47 -16.67
CA TRP A 80 -6.15 -5.46 -17.30
C TRP A 80 -4.90 -5.12 -16.46
N THR A 81 -5.04 -4.99 -15.14
CA THR A 81 -3.92 -4.78 -14.20
C THR A 81 -2.89 -5.91 -14.33
N ALA A 82 -3.33 -7.17 -14.33
CA ALA A 82 -2.45 -8.33 -14.53
C ALA A 82 -1.70 -8.30 -15.88
N LYS A 83 -2.32 -7.78 -16.93
CA LYS A 83 -1.68 -7.59 -18.25
C LYS A 83 -0.67 -6.44 -18.24
N ALA A 84 -0.98 -5.31 -17.59
CA ALA A 84 -0.10 -4.15 -17.49
C ALA A 84 1.16 -4.44 -16.65
N MET A 85 1.03 -5.20 -15.55
CA MET A 85 2.14 -5.63 -14.69
C MET A 85 3.20 -6.49 -15.41
N GLY A 86 2.93 -6.97 -16.63
CA GLY A 86 3.94 -7.58 -17.51
C GLY A 86 4.96 -6.60 -18.12
N GLY A 87 4.94 -5.32 -17.74
CA GLY A 87 5.94 -4.32 -18.14
C GLY A 87 5.90 -3.91 -19.62
N SER A 88 4.83 -4.25 -20.34
CA SER A 88 4.66 -3.99 -21.78
C SER A 88 3.66 -2.87 -22.10
N VAL A 89 3.10 -2.22 -21.06
CA VAL A 89 2.12 -1.14 -21.16
C VAL A 89 2.61 0.02 -20.28
N LYS A 90 2.56 1.25 -20.79
CA LYS A 90 2.91 2.47 -20.05
C LYS A 90 1.90 2.72 -18.92
N PHE A 91 2.31 3.44 -17.87
CA PHE A 91 1.39 3.78 -16.79
C PHE A 91 0.17 4.56 -17.29
N GLU A 92 0.37 5.60 -18.13
CA GLU A 92 -0.74 6.42 -18.64
C GLU A 92 -1.77 5.61 -19.45
N ASP A 93 -1.32 4.68 -20.29
CA ASP A 93 -2.18 3.81 -21.10
C ASP A 93 -2.95 2.80 -20.22
N ALA A 94 -2.29 2.27 -19.18
CA ALA A 94 -2.91 1.37 -18.22
C ALA A 94 -3.92 2.08 -17.29
N LEU A 95 -3.68 3.34 -16.93
CA LEU A 95 -4.62 4.18 -16.20
C LEU A 95 -5.86 4.50 -17.04
N ALA A 96 -5.66 5.00 -18.27
CA ALA A 96 -6.73 5.35 -19.19
C ALA A 96 -7.65 4.17 -19.48
N ALA A 97 -7.08 2.99 -19.78
CA ALA A 97 -7.87 1.79 -20.06
C ALA A 97 -8.66 1.28 -18.84
N ARG A 98 -8.13 1.37 -17.62
CA ARG A 98 -8.88 1.01 -16.40
C ARG A 98 -10.02 1.98 -16.14
N LEU A 99 -9.79 3.28 -16.25
CA LEU A 99 -10.85 4.29 -16.12
C LEU A 99 -11.95 4.16 -17.18
N GLU A 100 -11.60 3.82 -18.43
CA GLU A 100 -12.58 3.58 -19.51
C GLU A 100 -13.41 2.30 -19.30
N LEU A 101 -12.94 1.34 -18.49
CA LEU A 101 -13.72 0.17 -18.06
C LEU A 101 -14.65 0.49 -16.88
N ILE A 102 -14.24 1.37 -15.96
CA ILE A 102 -15.02 1.72 -14.75
C ILE A 102 -16.07 2.80 -15.05
N LYS A 103 -15.68 3.85 -15.79
CA LYS A 103 -16.43 5.09 -16.04
C LYS A 103 -17.13 5.68 -14.80
N PRO A 104 -16.41 5.86 -13.68
CA PRO A 104 -17.03 6.20 -12.42
C PRO A 104 -17.65 7.59 -12.48
N SER A 105 -18.92 7.73 -12.16
CA SER A 105 -19.53 9.03 -11.89
C SER A 105 -19.02 9.57 -10.54
N ARG A 106 -19.27 10.86 -10.29
CA ARG A 106 -18.99 11.47 -8.99
C ARG A 106 -19.80 10.83 -7.86
N SER A 107 -21.01 10.31 -8.16
CA SER A 107 -21.84 9.59 -7.18
C SER A 107 -21.21 8.25 -6.82
N ASP A 108 -20.78 7.47 -7.81
CA ASP A 108 -20.15 6.15 -7.59
C ASP A 108 -18.92 6.24 -6.68
N ILE A 109 -18.10 7.30 -6.81
CA ILE A 109 -16.94 7.52 -5.93
C ILE A 109 -17.37 7.83 -4.49
N ALA A 110 -18.40 8.67 -4.31
CA ALA A 110 -18.91 9.02 -2.99
C ALA A 110 -19.60 7.83 -2.31
N GLU A 111 -20.38 7.05 -3.06
CA GLU A 111 -21.05 5.83 -2.61
C GLU A 111 -20.03 4.72 -2.30
N CYS A 112 -18.97 4.60 -3.12
CA CYS A 112 -17.85 3.69 -2.87
C CYS A 112 -17.15 4.02 -1.55
N LEU A 113 -16.77 5.29 -1.31
CA LEU A 113 -16.12 5.72 -0.07
C LEU A 113 -17.01 5.59 1.17
N ALA A 114 -18.33 5.75 1.02
CA ALA A 114 -19.29 5.56 2.11
C ALA A 114 -19.47 4.06 2.45
N ALA A 115 -19.41 3.18 1.47
CA ALA A 115 -19.52 1.72 1.66
C ALA A 115 -18.20 1.07 2.08
N HIS A 116 -17.08 1.57 1.58
CA HIS A 116 -15.73 1.04 1.76
C HIS A 116 -14.78 2.20 2.15
N PRO A 117 -14.86 2.71 3.39
CA PRO A 117 -13.95 3.73 3.88
C PRO A 117 -12.51 3.16 3.93
N PRO A 118 -11.49 3.94 3.54
CA PRO A 118 -10.12 3.45 3.42
C PRO A 118 -9.57 2.94 4.76
N GLN A 119 -8.92 1.78 4.73
CA GLN A 119 -8.28 1.19 5.91
C GLN A 119 -6.79 1.52 5.96
N LEU A 120 -6.36 2.26 7.00
CA LEU A 120 -4.94 2.59 7.20
C LEU A 120 -4.11 1.35 7.58
N ASN A 121 -2.87 1.30 7.09
CA ASN A 121 -1.88 0.33 7.54
C ASN A 121 -1.49 0.58 9.01
N ALA A 122 -1.26 -0.49 9.76
CA ALA A 122 -0.92 -0.40 11.17
C ALA A 122 0.39 0.39 11.39
N GLY A 123 0.39 1.33 12.34
CA GLY A 123 1.54 2.18 12.67
C GLY A 123 1.73 3.41 11.77
N VAL A 124 0.97 3.57 10.68
CA VAL A 124 1.15 4.72 9.77
C VAL A 124 0.67 6.03 10.40
N ALA A 125 -0.43 6.00 11.16
CA ALA A 125 -0.99 7.18 11.82
C ALA A 125 -0.03 7.70 12.89
N GLU A 126 0.51 6.80 13.72
CA GLU A 126 1.49 7.13 14.75
C GLU A 126 2.83 7.60 14.15
N LEU A 127 3.19 7.13 12.96
CA LEU A 127 4.36 7.59 12.22
C LEU A 127 4.16 9.02 11.69
N VAL A 128 3.00 9.31 11.09
CA VAL A 128 2.67 10.66 10.61
C VAL A 128 2.56 11.65 11.78
N GLU A 129 1.93 11.27 12.89
CA GLU A 129 1.88 12.09 14.11
C GLU A 129 3.30 12.45 14.62
N LEU A 130 4.21 11.47 14.64
CA LEU A 130 5.60 11.70 15.04
C LEU A 130 6.37 12.61 14.07
N LEU A 131 6.11 12.51 12.77
CA LEU A 131 6.69 13.39 11.74
C LEU A 131 6.16 14.83 11.89
N HIS A 132 4.86 15.00 12.08
CA HIS A 132 4.24 16.30 12.38
C HIS A 132 4.80 16.92 13.67
N ALA A 133 4.95 16.14 14.75
CA ALA A 133 5.54 16.60 16.01
C ALA A 133 7.01 17.03 15.88
N ARG A 134 7.74 16.51 14.87
CA ARG A 134 9.11 16.91 14.53
C ARG A 134 9.19 18.10 13.57
N GLY A 135 8.06 18.58 13.05
CA GLY A 135 8.01 19.61 12.01
C GLY A 135 8.41 19.12 10.62
N THR A 136 8.52 17.80 10.41
CA THR A 136 8.77 17.20 9.09
C THR A 136 7.52 17.35 8.23
N ALA A 137 7.67 17.82 7.00
CA ALA A 137 6.56 17.91 6.06
C ALA A 137 6.16 16.51 5.56
N VAL A 138 4.86 16.21 5.57
CA VAL A 138 4.31 14.92 5.11
C VAL A 138 3.46 15.16 3.87
N TYR A 139 3.70 14.36 2.83
CA TYR A 139 3.00 14.40 1.55
C TYR A 139 2.47 13.01 1.17
N LEU A 140 1.34 12.97 0.47
CA LEU A 140 0.82 11.77 -0.19
C LEU A 140 1.06 11.90 -1.69
N VAL A 141 1.76 10.94 -2.31
CA VAL A 141 2.15 10.98 -3.73
C VAL A 141 1.82 9.63 -4.38
N SER A 142 0.64 9.54 -5.00
CA SER A 142 0.05 8.28 -5.48
C SER A 142 -0.43 8.35 -6.94
N GLY A 143 -0.46 7.18 -7.60
CA GLY A 143 -1.09 6.99 -8.91
C GLY A 143 -2.62 6.84 -8.86
N GLY A 144 -3.21 6.76 -7.66
CA GLY A 144 -4.64 6.75 -7.39
C GLY A 144 -5.29 8.14 -7.55
N PHE A 145 -6.51 8.29 -7.04
CA PHE A 145 -7.37 9.44 -7.33
C PHE A 145 -7.53 10.39 -6.16
N ARG A 146 -7.41 11.70 -6.42
CA ARG A 146 -7.52 12.76 -5.41
C ARG A 146 -8.80 12.67 -4.56
N LEU A 147 -9.95 12.37 -5.18
CA LEU A 147 -11.21 12.19 -4.46
C LEU A 147 -11.22 10.97 -3.51
N MET A 148 -10.48 9.91 -3.84
CA MET A 148 -10.32 8.73 -2.98
C MET A 148 -9.28 8.93 -1.87
N ILE A 149 -8.27 9.77 -2.13
CA ILE A 149 -7.11 9.98 -1.25
C ILE A 149 -7.34 11.11 -0.23
N ASN A 150 -8.13 12.13 -0.56
CA ASN A 150 -8.43 13.22 0.39
C ASN A 150 -8.98 12.72 1.75
N PRO A 151 -9.90 11.72 1.82
CA PRO A 151 -10.29 11.11 3.10
C PRO A 151 -9.14 10.47 3.88
N VAL A 152 -8.16 9.86 3.19
CA VAL A 152 -6.95 9.30 3.82
C VAL A 152 -6.08 10.43 4.40
N ALA A 153 -5.98 11.55 3.67
CA ALA A 153 -5.27 12.74 4.13
C ALA A 153 -5.95 13.35 5.39
N ASP A 154 -7.28 13.44 5.40
CA ASP A 154 -8.09 13.90 6.53
C ASP A 154 -7.87 13.02 7.79
N MET A 155 -7.78 11.69 7.62
CA MET A 155 -7.51 10.75 8.72
C MET A 155 -6.10 10.90 9.32
N LEU A 156 -5.18 11.56 8.62
CA LEU A 156 -3.77 11.71 8.99
C LEU A 156 -3.37 13.16 9.30
N ASP A 157 -4.33 14.09 9.33
CA ASP A 157 -4.09 15.54 9.47
C ASP A 157 -3.16 16.12 8.39
N ILE A 158 -3.24 15.57 7.17
CA ILE A 158 -2.47 16.02 6.00
C ILE A 158 -3.35 16.94 5.15
N SER A 159 -2.96 18.19 5.01
CA SER A 159 -3.69 19.17 4.17
C SER A 159 -3.70 18.76 2.69
N HIS A 160 -4.82 19.00 1.99
CA HIS A 160 -5.04 18.53 0.61
C HIS A 160 -4.10 19.14 -0.43
N ASP A 161 -3.44 20.27 -0.14
CA ASP A 161 -2.36 20.83 -0.97
C ASP A 161 -1.07 19.97 -0.95
N ARG A 162 -0.95 19.06 0.01
CA ARG A 162 0.13 18.07 0.11
C ARG A 162 -0.22 16.70 -0.48
N VAL A 163 -1.35 16.60 -1.17
CA VAL A 163 -1.75 15.42 -1.95
C VAL A 163 -1.37 15.65 -3.42
N PHE A 164 -0.58 14.75 -3.98
CA PHE A 164 -0.28 14.65 -5.41
C PHE A 164 -0.87 13.33 -5.92
N ALA A 165 -1.94 13.44 -6.70
CA ALA A 165 -2.77 12.32 -7.12
C ALA A 165 -3.51 12.67 -8.41
N ASN A 166 -3.98 11.66 -9.15
CA ASN A 166 -4.70 11.88 -10.39
C ASN A 166 -6.09 12.48 -10.15
N THR A 167 -6.49 13.41 -11.03
CA THR A 167 -7.77 14.09 -10.96
C THR A 167 -8.71 13.53 -12.04
N ILE A 168 -9.83 12.91 -11.62
CA ILE A 168 -10.88 12.45 -12.54
C ILE A 168 -11.73 13.66 -12.97
N LEU A 169 -12.05 13.73 -14.26
CA LEU A 169 -12.85 14.79 -14.87
C LEU A 169 -14.30 14.34 -15.05
N PHE A 170 -15.23 15.27 -14.85
CA PHE A 170 -16.67 15.03 -14.92
C PHE A 170 -17.37 16.11 -15.75
N ASP A 171 -18.52 15.78 -16.34
CA ASP A 171 -19.45 16.76 -16.91
C ASP A 171 -20.29 17.45 -15.81
N GLU A 172 -21.17 18.38 -16.20
CA GLU A 172 -22.08 19.11 -15.29
C GLU A 172 -23.08 18.20 -14.56
N ALA A 173 -23.36 17.00 -15.10
CA ALA A 173 -24.22 15.99 -14.48
C ALA A 173 -23.45 15.02 -13.57
N GLY A 174 -22.11 15.13 -13.51
CA GLY A 174 -21.24 14.28 -12.70
C GLY A 174 -20.81 12.97 -13.37
N ASN A 175 -21.03 12.79 -14.67
CA ASN A 175 -20.59 11.60 -15.41
C ASN A 175 -19.09 11.68 -15.75
N PHE A 176 -18.41 10.54 -15.79
CA PHE A 176 -17.01 10.43 -16.22
C PHE A 176 -16.78 11.01 -17.64
N THR A 177 -15.78 11.90 -17.77
CA THR A 177 -15.34 12.43 -19.08
C THR A 177 -13.85 12.22 -19.36
N GLY A 178 -13.08 11.71 -18.39
CA GLY A 178 -11.65 11.46 -18.52
C GLY A 178 -10.90 11.67 -17.21
N PHE A 179 -9.60 11.95 -17.32
CA PHE A 179 -8.74 12.38 -16.21
C PHE A 179 -7.82 13.49 -16.69
N ASP A 180 -7.29 14.28 -15.75
CA ASP A 180 -6.32 15.33 -16.05
C ASP A 180 -4.94 14.70 -16.35
N ALA A 181 -4.55 14.72 -17.62
CA ALA A 181 -3.26 14.23 -18.09
C ALA A 181 -2.09 15.22 -17.88
N SER A 182 -2.34 16.35 -17.20
CA SER A 182 -1.29 17.30 -16.75
C SER A 182 -0.83 17.06 -15.31
N GLU A 183 -1.59 16.28 -14.52
CA GLU A 183 -1.15 15.82 -13.19
C GLU A 183 0.14 15.00 -13.34
N PRO A 184 1.23 15.30 -12.60
CA PRO A 184 2.50 14.59 -12.75
C PRO A 184 2.36 13.07 -12.57
N THR A 185 1.46 12.64 -11.67
CA THR A 185 1.16 11.24 -11.33
C THR A 185 0.33 10.50 -12.38
N SER A 186 -0.02 11.14 -13.52
CA SER A 186 -0.83 10.52 -14.58
C SER A 186 0.01 9.75 -15.61
N ALA A 187 1.34 9.76 -15.48
CA ALA A 187 2.27 9.22 -16.47
C ALA A 187 3.52 8.62 -15.82
N ASP A 188 4.27 7.82 -16.59
CA ASP A 188 5.56 7.27 -16.17
C ASP A 188 6.50 8.35 -15.58
N GLY A 189 7.17 8.00 -14.48
CA GLY A 189 8.05 8.91 -13.74
C GLY A 189 7.33 10.07 -13.03
N GLY A 190 6.04 9.94 -12.74
CA GLY A 190 5.28 10.97 -12.02
C GLY A 190 5.79 11.25 -10.60
N LYS A 191 6.00 10.20 -9.80
CA LYS A 191 6.52 10.31 -8.43
C LYS A 191 7.87 11.05 -8.36
N PRO A 192 8.93 10.71 -9.14
CA PRO A 192 10.18 11.50 -9.16
C PRO A 192 10.00 12.97 -9.57
N LYS A 193 9.07 13.31 -10.48
CA LYS A 193 8.78 14.72 -10.84
C LYS A 193 8.22 15.49 -9.65
N VAL A 194 7.29 14.89 -8.89
CA VAL A 194 6.73 15.49 -7.66
C VAL A 194 7.83 15.71 -6.63
N ILE A 195 8.64 14.69 -6.33
CA ILE A 195 9.74 14.82 -5.35
C ILE A 195 10.74 15.91 -5.78
N GLY A 196 11.08 15.98 -7.07
CA GLY A 196 11.95 17.03 -7.62
C GLY A 196 11.36 18.43 -7.41
N ALA A 197 10.08 18.62 -7.74
CA ALA A 197 9.37 19.88 -7.54
C ALA A 197 9.29 20.29 -6.06
N LEU A 198 9.06 19.34 -5.14
CA LEU A 198 9.05 19.62 -3.69
C LEU A 198 10.42 20.10 -3.20
N LYS A 199 11.52 19.50 -3.67
CA LYS A 199 12.89 19.94 -3.36
C LYS A 199 13.19 21.33 -3.91
N GLU A 200 12.79 21.61 -5.15
CA GLU A 200 12.98 22.92 -5.79
C GLU A 200 12.14 24.03 -5.11
N GLN A 201 10.85 23.77 -4.85
CA GLN A 201 9.91 24.76 -4.33
C GLN A 201 10.16 25.11 -2.86
N HIS A 202 10.52 24.13 -2.03
CA HIS A 202 10.59 24.30 -0.58
C HIS A 202 12.02 24.21 -0.02
N GLY A 203 13.00 23.77 -0.82
CA GLY A 203 14.38 23.56 -0.37
C GLY A 203 14.53 22.38 0.59
N TYR A 204 13.59 21.43 0.59
CA TYR A 204 13.65 20.27 1.49
C TYR A 204 14.88 19.40 1.23
N ASP A 205 15.68 19.18 2.27
CA ASP A 205 16.84 18.28 2.26
C ASP A 205 17.11 17.76 3.69
N PRO A 206 16.95 16.46 4.00
CA PRO A 206 16.58 15.38 3.08
C PRO A 206 15.07 15.23 2.80
N VAL A 207 14.76 14.64 1.65
CA VAL A 207 13.44 14.12 1.28
C VAL A 207 13.48 12.60 1.16
N ILE A 208 12.51 11.92 1.77
CA ILE A 208 12.41 10.46 1.77
C ILE A 208 11.14 10.06 1.02
N MET A 209 11.25 9.05 0.17
CA MET A 209 10.09 8.36 -0.41
C MET A 209 9.82 7.06 0.35
N VAL A 210 8.54 6.74 0.58
CA VAL A 210 8.08 5.49 1.21
C VAL A 210 6.99 4.86 0.34
N GLY A 211 7.12 3.59 -0.04
CA GLY A 211 6.15 2.93 -0.91
C GLY A 211 6.47 1.45 -1.17
N ASP A 212 5.49 0.67 -1.63
CA ASP A 212 5.65 -0.75 -1.95
C ASP A 212 6.00 -1.01 -3.43
N GLY A 213 5.83 0.00 -4.30
CA GLY A 213 5.85 -0.12 -5.75
C GLY A 213 7.19 0.19 -6.42
N ALA A 214 7.33 -0.29 -7.66
CA ALA A 214 8.49 0.04 -8.51
C ALA A 214 8.49 1.54 -8.92
N THR A 215 7.33 2.20 -8.93
CA THR A 215 7.21 3.64 -9.20
C THR A 215 7.81 4.51 -8.09
N ASP A 216 7.90 3.95 -6.89
CA ASP A 216 8.30 4.60 -5.65
C ASP A 216 9.81 4.49 -5.49
N LEU A 217 10.33 3.29 -5.78
CA LEU A 217 11.76 3.07 -5.99
C LEU A 217 12.33 4.00 -7.08
N GLN A 218 11.58 4.22 -8.18
CA GLN A 218 11.96 5.18 -9.23
C GLN A 218 11.98 6.65 -8.78
N ALA A 219 11.36 7.00 -7.65
CA ALA A 219 11.43 8.36 -7.10
C ALA A 219 12.76 8.65 -6.37
N ARG A 220 13.66 7.66 -6.25
CA ARG A 220 15.01 7.79 -5.71
C ARG A 220 16.05 7.46 -6.79
N PRO A 221 16.82 8.44 -7.30
CA PRO A 221 16.70 9.89 -7.10
C PRO A 221 15.41 10.47 -7.74
N PRO A 222 14.93 11.66 -7.36
CA PRO A 222 15.61 12.71 -6.57
C PRO A 222 15.39 12.67 -5.05
N ALA A 223 14.63 11.71 -4.51
CA ALA A 223 14.63 11.44 -3.06
C ALA A 223 16.05 11.03 -2.59
N ASP A 224 16.39 11.37 -1.36
CA ASP A 224 17.71 11.12 -0.77
C ASP A 224 17.83 9.71 -0.18
N ALA A 225 16.70 9.14 0.23
CA ALA A 225 16.55 7.73 0.57
C ALA A 225 15.16 7.22 0.14
N PHE A 226 15.07 5.93 -0.16
CA PHE A 226 13.80 5.22 -0.36
C PHE A 226 13.64 4.09 0.66
N VAL A 227 12.50 4.11 1.37
CA VAL A 227 12.06 3.02 2.27
C VAL A 227 11.00 2.19 1.55
N GLY A 228 11.36 0.98 1.17
CA GLY A 228 10.43 0.02 0.59
C GLY A 228 9.51 -0.54 1.67
N PHE A 229 8.20 -0.58 1.39
CA PHE A 229 7.20 -1.16 2.28
C PHE A 229 6.70 -2.51 1.73
N GLY A 230 6.61 -3.52 2.61
CA GLY A 230 6.21 -4.89 2.25
C GLY A 230 5.01 -5.43 3.03
N GLY A 231 4.36 -4.61 3.86
CA GLY A 231 3.34 -5.07 4.81
C GLY A 231 2.07 -5.65 4.17
N ILE A 232 1.79 -5.30 2.90
CA ILE A 232 0.69 -5.87 2.10
C ILE A 232 1.21 -6.92 1.12
N ALA A 233 2.23 -6.58 0.33
CA ALA A 233 2.87 -7.49 -0.62
C ALA A 233 4.39 -7.23 -0.71
N VAL A 234 5.19 -8.28 -0.61
CA VAL A 234 6.64 -8.18 -0.83
C VAL A 234 6.93 -8.26 -2.33
N ARG A 235 7.47 -7.17 -2.90
CA ARG A 235 7.93 -7.10 -4.28
C ARG A 235 9.46 -7.16 -4.32
N GLU A 236 10.05 -8.24 -4.83
CA GLU A 236 11.51 -8.45 -4.76
C GLU A 236 12.32 -7.31 -5.39
N VAL A 237 11.89 -6.74 -6.52
CA VAL A 237 12.55 -5.57 -7.15
C VAL A 237 12.64 -4.37 -6.20
N VAL A 238 11.63 -4.18 -5.35
CA VAL A 238 11.57 -3.08 -4.37
C VAL A 238 12.40 -3.43 -3.14
N LYS A 239 12.36 -4.68 -2.68
CA LYS A 239 13.17 -5.20 -1.57
C LYS A 239 14.67 -5.20 -1.85
N GLU A 240 15.07 -5.51 -3.08
CA GLU A 240 16.47 -5.46 -3.54
C GLU A 240 16.93 -4.02 -3.84
N GLY A 241 16.03 -3.14 -4.28
CA GLY A 241 16.35 -1.77 -4.68
C GLY A 241 16.30 -0.72 -3.56
N ALA A 242 15.61 -0.99 -2.46
CA ALA A 242 15.42 -0.01 -1.39
C ALA A 242 16.66 0.20 -0.52
N ASP A 243 16.85 1.43 -0.04
CA ASP A 243 17.92 1.75 0.93
C ASP A 243 17.61 1.14 2.31
N TRP A 244 16.33 0.92 2.60
CA TRP A 244 15.82 0.04 3.65
C TRP A 244 14.46 -0.54 3.26
N PHE A 245 14.17 -1.78 3.65
CA PHE A 245 12.88 -2.44 3.38
C PHE A 245 12.27 -2.90 4.71
N VAL A 246 11.00 -2.56 4.95
CA VAL A 246 10.25 -2.90 6.17
C VAL A 246 8.92 -3.58 5.83
N GLU A 247 8.44 -4.45 6.71
CA GLU A 247 7.11 -5.08 6.57
C GLU A 247 6.10 -4.51 7.59
N ASP A 248 6.53 -3.61 8.47
CA ASP A 248 5.72 -3.00 9.53
C ASP A 248 6.20 -1.55 9.83
N PHE A 249 5.29 -0.57 9.90
CA PHE A 249 5.67 0.81 10.24
C PHE A 249 6.17 0.94 11.69
N GLU A 250 5.90 -0.03 12.57
CA GLU A 250 6.48 -0.08 13.91
C GLU A 250 8.02 -0.15 13.87
N GLU A 251 8.61 -0.70 12.79
CA GLU A 251 10.05 -0.73 12.57
C GLU A 251 10.62 0.68 12.37
N VAL A 252 9.98 1.46 11.48
CA VAL A 252 10.33 2.87 11.20
C VAL A 252 10.17 3.70 12.46
N LEU A 253 9.04 3.56 13.17
CA LEU A 253 8.75 4.23 14.43
C LEU A 253 9.82 3.98 15.50
N LYS A 254 10.25 2.73 15.70
CA LYS A 254 11.30 2.38 16.67
C LYS A 254 12.65 3.01 16.33
N LEU A 255 12.91 3.26 15.05
CA LEU A 255 14.17 3.84 14.59
C LEU A 255 14.18 5.37 14.71
N VAL A 256 13.05 6.04 14.43
CA VAL A 256 12.96 7.52 14.34
C VAL A 256 12.43 8.21 15.60
N ARG A 257 12.08 7.45 16.64
CA ARG A 257 11.95 7.93 18.01
C ARG A 257 13.32 8.23 18.66
#